data_AF-A0A950I475-F1
#
_entry.id   AF-A0A950I475-F1
#
_cell.length_a   1.000
_cell.length_b   1.000
_cell.length_c   1.000
_cell.angle_alpha   90.00
_cell.angle_beta   90.00
_cell.angle_gamma   90.00
#
_symmetry.space_group_name_H-M   'P 1'
#
loop_
_entity.id
_entity.type
_entity.pdbx_description
1 polymer ?
#
loop_
_entity_poly.entity_id
_entity_poly.type
_entity_poly.pdbx_seq_one_letter_code
_entity_poly.pdbx_strand_id
1 'polypeptide(L)'
;MTNEEIISTLNELIKVCNDGSEGFKACAEHANVDSPKLKMLLVERQRECASASDALRALVVEQGADPATGTTASGALHRGWLDIKTAVSGKKDLAVLEECERGEDAAKEAYRKALAKDLPSPIRAIIEMQYQGVLRNHDQIRALRDEEREVGG
;
A
#
# COMPACT_ATOMS: atom_id res chain seq x y z
N MET A 1 19.10 12.35 -12.66
CA MET A 1 19.47 11.30 -11.66
C MET A 1 20.52 10.36 -12.23
N THR A 2 21.34 9.74 -11.38
CA THR A 2 22.21 8.60 -11.74
C THR A 2 21.44 7.29 -11.80
N ASN A 3 22.04 6.23 -12.39
CA ASN A 3 21.44 4.90 -12.40
C ASN A 3 21.25 4.34 -10.97
N GLU A 4 22.22 4.56 -10.08
CA GLU A 4 22.13 4.17 -8.67
C GLU A 4 20.94 4.86 -7.95
N GLU A 5 20.71 6.14 -8.22
CA GLU A 5 19.56 6.87 -7.67
C GLU A 5 18.22 6.34 -8.20
N ILE A 6 18.18 5.91 -9.48
CA ILE A 6 16.99 5.29 -10.09
C ILE A 6 16.72 3.95 -9.42
N ILE A 7 17.71 3.07 -9.34
CA ILE A 7 17.61 1.75 -8.68
C ILE A 7 17.15 1.93 -7.23
N SER A 8 17.75 2.87 -6.49
CA SER A 8 17.36 3.15 -5.10
C SER A 8 15.90 3.58 -5.00
N THR A 9 15.44 4.45 -5.91
CA THR A 9 14.05 4.92 -5.93
C THR A 9 13.07 3.79 -6.24
N LEU A 10 13.39 2.94 -7.21
CA LEU A 10 12.58 1.76 -7.55
C LEU A 10 12.53 0.77 -6.37
N ASN A 11 13.67 0.51 -5.73
CA ASN A 11 13.76 -0.38 -4.57
C ASN A 11 13.00 0.14 -3.35
N GLU A 12 12.96 1.45 -3.14
CA GLU A 12 12.09 2.07 -2.12
C GLU A 12 10.61 1.78 -2.42
N LEU A 13 10.17 1.99 -3.66
CA LEU A 13 8.78 1.74 -4.05
C LEU A 13 8.42 0.24 -4.01
N ILE A 14 9.34 -0.66 -4.36
CA ILE A 14 9.15 -2.12 -4.21
C ILE A 14 8.83 -2.47 -2.76
N LYS A 15 9.60 -1.94 -1.80
CA LYS A 15 9.36 -2.17 -0.37
C LYS A 15 8.02 -1.61 0.09
N VAL A 16 7.63 -0.44 -0.42
CA VAL A 16 6.30 0.15 -0.14
C VAL A 16 5.17 -0.72 -0.69
N CYS A 17 5.31 -1.27 -1.90
CA CYS A 17 4.34 -2.21 -2.45
C CYS A 17 4.27 -3.51 -1.62
N ASN A 18 5.41 -4.01 -1.13
CA ASN A 18 5.43 -5.19 -0.26
C ASN A 18 4.76 -4.90 1.09
N ASP A 19 4.98 -3.70 1.68
CA ASP A 19 4.28 -3.24 2.88
C ASP A 19 2.77 -3.23 2.65
N GLY A 20 2.33 -2.69 1.51
CA GLY A 20 0.91 -2.65 1.12
C GLY A 20 0.32 -4.06 0.99
N SER A 21 1.01 -4.98 0.30
CA SER A 21 0.55 -6.36 0.14
C SER A 21 0.39 -7.07 1.49
N GLU A 22 1.38 -7.00 2.37
CA GLU A 22 1.30 -7.63 3.69
C GLU A 22 0.26 -6.94 4.59
N GLY A 23 0.17 -5.61 4.53
CA GLY A 23 -0.80 -4.81 5.28
C GLY A 23 -2.24 -5.13 4.89
N PHE A 24 -2.56 -5.16 3.59
CA PHE A 24 -3.89 -5.50 3.09
C PHE A 24 -4.27 -6.95 3.39
N LYS A 25 -3.32 -7.88 3.30
CA LYS A 25 -3.53 -9.27 3.71
C LYS A 25 -3.94 -9.36 5.19
N ALA A 26 -3.15 -8.72 6.06
CA ALA A 26 -3.38 -8.71 7.49
C ALA A 26 -4.74 -8.06 7.84
N CYS A 27 -5.08 -6.96 7.16
CA CYS A 27 -6.37 -6.29 7.26
C CYS A 27 -7.53 -7.21 6.84
N ALA A 28 -7.39 -7.95 5.74
CA ALA A 28 -8.43 -8.90 5.29
C ALA A 28 -8.64 -10.05 6.29
N GLU A 29 -7.56 -10.54 6.92
CA GLU A 29 -7.61 -11.59 7.93
C GLU A 29 -8.35 -11.12 9.21
N HIS A 30 -8.24 -9.84 9.55
CA HIS A 30 -8.79 -9.27 10.78
C HIS A 30 -10.11 -8.52 10.61
N ALA A 31 -10.51 -8.21 9.38
CA ALA A 31 -11.83 -7.68 9.08
C ALA A 31 -12.93 -8.60 9.65
N ASN A 32 -14.07 -8.00 9.97
CA ASN A 32 -15.18 -8.71 10.59
C ASN A 32 -15.65 -9.88 9.72
N VAL A 33 -16.11 -10.96 10.36
CA VAL A 33 -16.56 -12.18 9.65
C VAL A 33 -17.76 -11.88 8.76
N ASP A 34 -18.62 -10.97 9.21
CA ASP A 34 -19.86 -10.58 8.52
C ASP A 34 -19.64 -9.54 7.40
N SER A 35 -18.38 -9.21 7.09
CA SER A 35 -18.00 -8.20 6.09
C SER A 35 -17.26 -8.79 4.88
N PRO A 36 -17.87 -9.73 4.13
CA PRO A 36 -17.20 -10.41 3.02
C PRO A 36 -16.81 -9.47 1.88
N LYS A 37 -17.58 -8.39 1.65
CA LYS A 37 -17.27 -7.39 0.63
C LYS A 37 -15.97 -6.64 0.95
N LEU A 38 -15.78 -6.23 2.21
CA LEU A 38 -14.55 -5.58 2.66
C LEU A 38 -13.36 -6.54 2.52
N LYS A 39 -13.52 -7.79 2.95
CA LYS A 39 -12.46 -8.81 2.78
C LYS A 39 -12.06 -9.01 1.33
N MET A 40 -13.03 -9.12 0.43
CA MET A 40 -12.77 -9.25 -1.01
C MET A 40 -12.00 -8.04 -1.56
N LEU A 41 -12.42 -6.83 -1.19
CA LEU A 41 -11.72 -5.60 -1.58
C LEU A 41 -10.26 -5.61 -1.09
N LEU A 42 -10.03 -5.93 0.19
CA LEU A 42 -8.68 -5.94 0.76
C LEU A 42 -7.78 -7.00 0.08
N VAL A 43 -8.32 -8.17 -0.26
CA VAL A 43 -7.59 -9.18 -1.03
C VAL A 43 -7.28 -8.71 -2.46
N GLU A 44 -8.18 -7.95 -3.08
CA GLU A 44 -7.92 -7.33 -4.39
C GLU A 44 -6.77 -6.33 -4.29
N ARG A 45 -6.78 -5.43 -3.29
CA ARG A 45 -5.69 -4.48 -3.05
C ARG A 45 -4.35 -5.14 -2.77
N GLN A 46 -4.36 -6.22 -1.99
CA GLN A 46 -3.18 -7.06 -1.76
C GLN A 46 -2.55 -7.55 -3.09
N ARG A 47 -3.38 -8.01 -4.04
CA ARG A 47 -2.92 -8.47 -5.37
C ARG A 47 -2.42 -7.32 -6.24
N GLU A 48 -3.07 -6.16 -6.20
CA GLU A 48 -2.62 -4.97 -6.92
C GLU A 48 -1.23 -4.51 -6.43
N CYS A 49 -1.02 -4.48 -5.11
CA CYS A 49 0.29 -4.18 -4.51
C CYS A 49 1.37 -5.18 -4.96
N ALA A 50 1.07 -6.48 -4.95
CA ALA A 50 2.00 -7.51 -5.44
C ALA A 50 2.35 -7.30 -6.92
N SER A 51 1.35 -7.04 -7.76
CA SER A 51 1.54 -6.79 -9.20
C SER A 51 2.36 -5.51 -9.45
N ALA A 52 2.14 -4.46 -8.65
CA ALA A 52 2.92 -3.23 -8.72
C ALA A 52 4.39 -3.46 -8.32
N SER A 53 4.63 -4.26 -7.28
CA SER A 53 5.97 -4.69 -6.88
C SER A 53 6.68 -5.40 -8.04
N ASP A 54 6.03 -6.40 -8.67
CA ASP A 54 6.60 -7.15 -9.78
C ASP A 54 6.99 -6.26 -10.97
N ALA A 55 6.14 -5.29 -11.33
CA ALA A 55 6.44 -4.34 -12.40
C ALA A 55 7.69 -3.48 -12.08
N LEU A 56 7.83 -3.01 -10.84
CA LEU A 56 9.01 -2.23 -10.43
C LEU A 56 10.27 -3.10 -10.37
N ARG A 57 10.14 -4.36 -9.94
CA ARG A 57 11.26 -5.32 -9.91
C ARG A 57 11.81 -5.57 -11.31
N ALA A 58 10.93 -5.69 -12.32
CA ALA A 58 11.35 -5.82 -13.72
C ALA A 58 12.21 -4.62 -14.16
N LEU A 59 11.81 -3.39 -13.80
CA LEU A 59 12.59 -2.19 -14.10
C LEU A 59 13.97 -2.19 -13.43
N VAL A 60 14.09 -2.67 -12.19
CA VAL A 60 15.40 -2.78 -11.51
C VAL A 60 16.32 -3.76 -12.24
N VAL A 61 15.77 -4.91 -12.68
CA VAL A 61 16.52 -5.89 -13.48
C VAL A 61 16.96 -5.30 -14.82
N GLU A 62 16.11 -4.52 -15.49
CA GLU A 62 16.46 -3.82 -16.72
C GLU A 62 17.59 -2.79 -16.52
N GLN A 63 17.72 -2.22 -15.31
CA GLN A 63 18.84 -1.36 -14.95
C GLN A 63 20.12 -2.14 -14.58
N GLY A 64 20.10 -3.47 -14.62
CA GLY A 64 21.24 -4.34 -14.36
C GLY A 64 21.52 -4.58 -12.87
N ALA A 65 20.51 -4.45 -12.02
CA ALA A 65 20.64 -4.64 -10.56
C ALA A 65 19.65 -5.67 -10.01
N ASP A 66 19.92 -6.13 -8.79
CA ASP A 66 19.03 -7.03 -8.07
C ASP A 66 17.90 -6.24 -7.38
N PRO A 67 16.63 -6.62 -7.61
CA PRO A 67 15.50 -5.98 -6.95
C PRO A 67 15.49 -6.23 -5.45
N ALA A 68 15.09 -5.21 -4.70
CA ALA A 68 14.89 -5.32 -3.26
C ALA A 68 13.86 -6.39 -2.91
N THR A 69 14.08 -7.04 -1.77
CA THR A 69 13.14 -7.94 -1.14
C THR A 69 12.67 -7.38 0.20
N GLY A 70 11.55 -7.89 0.69
CA GLY A 70 11.01 -7.52 2.00
C GLY A 70 10.33 -6.14 2.03
N THR A 71 10.10 -5.69 3.25
CA THR A 71 9.29 -4.51 3.63
C THR A 71 10.16 -3.30 3.95
N THR A 72 9.55 -2.14 4.17
CA THR A 72 10.29 -0.99 4.73
C THR A 72 10.56 -1.23 6.22
N ALA A 73 11.67 -0.67 6.74
CA ALA A 73 11.96 -0.71 8.17
C ALA A 73 10.89 0.00 9.02
N SER A 74 10.10 0.88 8.39
CA SER A 74 9.01 1.64 8.97
C SER A 74 7.63 1.01 8.75
N GLY A 75 7.53 -0.16 8.11
CA GLY A 75 6.25 -0.80 7.78
C GLY A 75 5.33 -0.75 9.00
N ALA A 76 4.24 0.01 8.89
CA ALA A 76 3.51 0.66 9.99
C ALA A 76 2.83 -0.29 11.01
N LEU A 77 3.16 -1.57 10.96
CA LEU A 77 2.48 -2.69 11.56
C LEU A 77 2.44 -2.64 13.09
N HIS A 78 3.50 -2.18 13.76
CA HIS A 78 3.61 -2.45 15.21
C HIS A 78 2.53 -1.80 16.07
N ARG A 79 2.03 -0.62 15.69
CA ARG A 79 0.96 0.06 16.44
C ARG A 79 -0.42 -0.20 15.84
N GLY A 80 -0.59 -0.10 14.53
CA GLY A 80 -1.90 -0.31 13.91
C GLY A 80 -2.44 -1.73 14.06
N TRP A 81 -1.55 -2.73 14.09
CA TRP A 81 -1.95 -4.10 14.36
C TRP A 81 -2.47 -4.34 15.78
N LEU A 82 -1.97 -3.58 16.76
CA LEU A 82 -2.46 -3.67 18.13
C LEU A 82 -3.90 -3.14 18.22
N ASP A 83 -4.18 -2.03 17.55
CA ASP A 83 -5.51 -1.42 17.52
C ASP A 83 -6.52 -2.36 16.86
N ILE A 84 -6.17 -2.98 15.73
CA ILE A 84 -6.99 -4.01 15.06
C ILE A 84 -7.26 -5.20 15.98
N LYS A 85 -6.23 -5.70 16.68
CA LYS A 85 -6.36 -6.87 17.58
C LYS A 85 -7.21 -6.61 18.80
N THR A 86 -7.18 -5.38 19.33
CA THR A 86 -7.88 -5.00 20.55
C THR A 86 -9.28 -4.45 20.26
N ALA A 87 -9.62 -4.19 19.01
CA ALA A 87 -10.94 -3.74 18.59
C ALA A 87 -12.04 -4.75 18.98
N VAL A 88 -13.09 -4.23 19.61
CA VAL A 88 -14.34 -4.98 19.87
C VAL A 88 -15.02 -5.33 18.54
N SER A 89 -15.79 -6.42 18.50
CA SER A 89 -16.39 -6.93 17.24
C SER A 89 -17.14 -5.85 16.43
N GLY A 90 -17.87 -4.94 17.08
CA GLY A 90 -18.59 -3.84 16.41
C GLY A 90 -17.73 -2.68 15.89
N LYS A 91 -16.41 -2.70 16.09
CA LYS A 91 -15.47 -1.67 15.61
C LYS A 91 -14.30 -2.25 14.82
N LYS A 92 -14.33 -3.55 14.49
CA LYS A 92 -13.24 -4.22 13.78
C LYS A 92 -13.02 -3.65 12.40
N ASP A 93 -14.08 -3.46 11.62
CA ASP A 93 -13.96 -2.95 10.25
C ASP A 93 -13.47 -1.51 10.23
N LEU A 94 -13.93 -0.69 11.16
CA LEU A 94 -13.40 0.66 11.34
C LEU A 94 -11.89 0.64 11.64
N ALA A 95 -11.44 -0.15 12.62
CA ALA A 95 -10.02 -0.25 12.96
C ALA A 95 -9.17 -0.76 11.78
N VAL A 96 -9.71 -1.69 10.99
CA VAL A 96 -9.08 -2.20 9.77
C VAL A 96 -8.96 -1.13 8.69
N LEU A 97 -10.03 -0.37 8.44
CA LEU A 97 -10.05 0.70 7.44
C LEU A 97 -9.13 1.86 7.83
N GLU A 98 -9.06 2.20 9.13
CA GLU A 98 -8.11 3.19 9.65
C GLU A 98 -6.66 2.77 9.43
N GLU A 99 -6.34 1.48 9.59
CA GLU A 99 -5.00 0.98 9.30
C GLU A 99 -4.69 0.96 7.80
N CYS A 100 -5.65 0.56 6.97
CA CYS A 100 -5.52 0.61 5.52
C CYS A 100 -5.24 2.04 5.02
N GLU A 101 -5.99 3.04 5.49
CA GLU A 101 -5.78 4.43 5.09
C GLU A 101 -4.42 4.97 5.50
N ARG A 102 -3.96 4.64 6.72
CA ARG A 102 -2.61 4.99 7.17
C ARG A 102 -1.52 4.38 6.28
N GLY A 103 -1.69 3.12 5.86
CA GLY A 103 -0.80 2.46 4.91
C GLY A 103 -0.79 3.16 3.55
N GLU A 104 -1.97 3.49 3.04
CA GLU A 104 -2.13 4.19 1.76
C GLU A 104 -1.59 5.62 1.78
N ASP A 105 -1.69 6.35 2.89
CA ASP A 105 -1.06 7.66 3.06
C ASP A 105 0.48 7.57 3.00
N ALA A 106 1.05 6.54 3.62
CA ALA A 106 2.49 6.29 3.53
C ALA A 106 2.91 5.96 2.08
N ALA A 107 2.11 5.15 1.38
CA ALA A 107 2.33 4.86 -0.04
C ALA A 107 2.25 6.13 -0.89
N LYS A 108 1.19 6.94 -0.74
CA LYS A 108 1.03 8.22 -1.46
C LYS A 108 2.26 9.11 -1.31
N GLU A 109 2.77 9.25 -0.09
CA GLU A 109 3.94 10.08 0.16
C GLU A 109 5.20 9.51 -0.49
N ALA A 110 5.40 8.19 -0.49
CA ALA A 110 6.53 7.55 -1.15
C ALA A 110 6.49 7.74 -2.67
N TYR A 111 5.33 7.51 -3.30
CA TYR A 111 5.14 7.74 -4.75
C TYR A 111 5.32 9.22 -5.12
N ARG A 112 4.76 10.14 -4.33
CA ARG A 112 4.93 11.58 -4.52
C ARG A 112 6.40 11.98 -4.47
N LYS A 113 7.16 11.47 -3.49
CA LYS A 113 8.61 11.68 -3.38
C LYS A 113 9.37 11.13 -4.58
N ALA A 114 9.01 9.94 -5.07
CA ALA A 114 9.64 9.35 -6.25
C ALA A 114 9.39 10.21 -7.51
N LEU A 115 8.15 10.64 -7.73
CA LEU A 115 7.73 11.46 -8.88
C LEU A 115 8.27 12.90 -8.84
N ALA A 116 8.73 13.37 -7.68
CA ALA A 116 9.44 14.63 -7.57
C ALA A 116 10.88 14.57 -8.11
N LYS A 117 11.43 13.36 -8.33
CA LYS A 117 12.78 13.18 -8.88
C LYS A 117 12.78 13.19 -10.42
N ASP A 118 13.96 13.42 -10.99
CA ASP A 118 14.19 13.46 -12.44
C ASP A 118 14.37 12.04 -13.01
N LEU A 119 13.26 11.31 -13.07
CA LEU A 119 13.16 9.93 -13.57
C LEU A 119 13.07 9.88 -15.10
N PRO A 120 13.71 8.89 -15.77
CA PRO A 120 13.51 8.65 -17.19
C PRO A 120 12.04 8.43 -17.55
N SER A 121 11.59 8.97 -18.69
CA SER A 121 10.18 8.97 -19.09
C SER A 121 9.47 7.60 -19.00
N PRO A 122 10.06 6.47 -19.44
CA PRO A 122 9.42 5.16 -19.33
C PRO A 122 9.18 4.73 -17.88
N ILE A 123 10.15 4.98 -16.99
CA ILE A 123 10.06 4.65 -15.56
C ILE A 123 9.04 5.56 -14.88
N ARG A 124 9.10 6.87 -15.17
CA ARG A 124 8.14 7.86 -14.65
C ARG A 124 6.71 7.48 -15.00
N ALA A 125 6.45 7.02 -16.23
CA ALA A 125 5.09 6.64 -16.66
C ALA A 125 4.51 5.48 -15.84
N ILE A 126 5.32 4.47 -15.52
CA ILE A 126 4.89 3.33 -14.70
C ILE A 126 4.60 3.77 -13.26
N ILE A 127 5.49 4.59 -12.67
CA ILE A 127 5.31 5.12 -11.31
C ILE A 127 4.07 6.02 -11.23
N GLU A 128 3.82 6.86 -12.24
CA GLU A 128 2.62 7.71 -12.29
C GLU A 128 1.34 6.87 -12.38
N MET A 129 1.32 5.85 -13.24
CA MET A 129 0.18 4.93 -13.33
C MET A 129 -0.12 4.24 -11.99
N GLN A 130 0.91 3.77 -11.30
CA GLN A 130 0.78 3.16 -9.97
C GLN A 130 0.32 4.18 -8.93
N TYR A 131 0.86 5.40 -8.95
CA TYR A 131 0.45 6.47 -8.03
C TYR A 131 -1.04 6.83 -8.18
N GLN A 132 -1.54 6.90 -9.40
CA GLN A 132 -2.98 7.10 -9.64
C GLN A 132 -3.81 5.93 -9.09
N GLY A 133 -3.28 4.70 -9.11
CA GLY A 133 -3.89 3.55 -8.44
C GLY A 133 -3.98 3.72 -6.93
N VAL A 134 -2.88 4.13 -6.29
CA VAL A 134 -2.81 4.41 -4.85
C VAL A 134 -3.80 5.52 -4.46
N LEU A 135 -3.89 6.60 -5.24
CA LEU A 135 -4.84 7.69 -4.96
C LEU A 135 -6.30 7.20 -4.99
N ARG A 136 -6.68 6.40 -6.00
CA ARG A 136 -8.03 5.83 -6.08
C ARG A 136 -8.32 4.89 -4.91
N ASN A 137 -7.36 4.04 -4.56
CA ASN A 137 -7.51 3.09 -3.46
C ASN A 137 -7.67 3.82 -2.12
N HIS A 138 -6.77 4.76 -1.84
CA HIS A 138 -6.85 5.64 -0.67
C HIS A 138 -8.24 6.28 -0.54
N ASP A 139 -8.75 6.89 -1.61
CA ASP A 139 -10.03 7.60 -1.56
C ASP A 139 -11.20 6.63 -1.33
N GLN A 140 -11.15 5.42 -1.88
CA GLN A 140 -12.15 4.39 -1.61
C GLN A 140 -12.09 3.89 -0.16
N ILE A 141 -10.91 3.60 0.38
CA ILE A 141 -10.73 3.17 1.77
C ILE A 141 -11.21 4.26 2.73
N ARG A 142 -10.86 5.52 2.45
CA ARG A 142 -11.31 6.67 3.22
C ARG A 142 -12.84 6.80 3.24
N ALA A 143 -13.48 6.66 2.09
CA ALA A 143 -14.94 6.72 2.00
C ALA A 143 -15.60 5.61 2.82
N LEU A 144 -15.12 4.37 2.71
CA LEU A 144 -15.61 3.24 3.51
C LEU A 144 -15.39 3.46 5.02
N ARG A 145 -14.23 4.01 5.41
CA ARG A 145 -13.96 4.34 6.82
C ARG A 145 -14.96 5.36 7.34
N ASP A 146 -15.21 6.41 6.56
CA ASP A 146 -16.12 7.49 6.95
C ASP A 146 -17.56 6.96 7.08
N GLU A 147 -18.01 6.08 6.17
CA GLU A 147 -19.29 5.36 6.27
C GLU A 147 -19.36 4.51 7.56
N GLU A 148 -18.34 3.70 7.86
CA GLU A 148 -18.31 2.87 9.08
C GLU A 148 -18.31 3.71 10.37
N ARG A 149 -17.69 4.90 10.37
CA ARG A 149 -17.75 5.83 11.51
C ARG A 149 -19.15 6.38 11.74
N GLU A 150 -19.90 6.65 10.68
CA GLU A 150 -21.27 7.17 10.77
C GLU A 150 -22.26 6.08 11.24
N VAL A 151 -22.05 4.82 10.82
CA VAL A 151 -22.91 3.69 11.21
C VAL A 151 -22.64 3.19 12.63
N GLY A 152 -21.39 3.27 13.09
CA GLY A 152 -20.96 2.82 14.43
C GLY A 152 -21.02 3.88 15.54
N GLY A 153 -21.49 5.09 15.22
CA GLY A 153 -21.61 6.26 16.12
C GLY A 153 -22.89 6.29 16.96
#